data_AF-A0A4V2S3K3-F1
#
_entry.id   AF-A0A4V2S3K3-F1
#
_cell.length_a   1.000
_cell.length_b   1.000
_cell.length_c   1.000
_cell.angle_alpha   90.00
_cell.angle_beta   90.00
_cell.angle_gamma   90.00
#
_symmetry.space_group_name_H-M   'P 1'
#
loop_
_entity.id
_entity.type
_entity.pdbx_description
1 polymer ?
#
loop_
_entity_poly.entity_id
_entity_poly.type
_entity_poly.pdbx_seq_one_letter_code
_entity_poly.pdbx_strand_id
1 'polypeptide(L)'
;MNDRAELLDKLAKYVELELLDGKDITDFTTTTPLLEWGLLNSIETARLVAYIREEFGIRVPPTEMVSRNFQDIERIADLVSELRAPAALPK
;
A
#
# COMPACT_ATOMS: atom_id res chain seq x y z
N MET A 1 -14.75 13.51 -6.87
CA MET A 1 -14.73 12.38 -5.92
C MET A 1 -13.33 11.82 -5.99
N ASN A 2 -12.60 11.82 -4.87
CA ASN A 2 -11.15 11.70 -4.87
C ASN A 2 -10.76 10.29 -4.41
N ASP A 3 -11.00 9.28 -5.25
CA ASP A 3 -10.75 7.86 -4.95
C ASP A 3 -9.35 7.62 -4.35
N ARG A 4 -8.34 8.38 -4.79
CA ARG A 4 -6.97 8.32 -4.25
C ARG A 4 -6.86 8.74 -2.79
N ALA A 5 -7.62 9.75 -2.34
CA ALA A 5 -7.54 10.20 -0.94
C ALA A 5 -8.10 9.15 0.01
N GLU A 6 -9.15 8.43 -0.39
CA GLU A 6 -9.69 7.32 0.40
C GLU A 6 -8.73 6.13 0.44
N LEU A 7 -8.04 5.83 -0.68
CA LEU A 7 -6.97 4.82 -0.70
C LEU A 7 -5.87 5.17 0.30
N LEU A 8 -5.39 6.41 0.28
CA LEU A 8 -4.35 6.88 1.19
C LEU A 8 -4.77 6.76 2.66
N ASP A 9 -5.98 7.20 3.02
CA ASP A 9 -6.48 7.14 4.40
C ASP A 9 -6.58 5.68 4.90
N LYS A 10 -7.13 4.78 4.09
CA LYS A 10 -7.26 3.37 4.47
C LYS A 10 -5.92 2.66 4.57
N LEU A 11 -5.01 2.91 3.63
CA LEU A 11 -3.66 2.36 3.67
C LEU A 11 -2.87 2.91 4.85
N ALA A 12 -2.96 4.21 5.14
CA ALA A 12 -2.32 4.83 6.30
C ALA A 12 -2.80 4.20 7.60
N LYS A 13 -4.11 4.08 7.80
CA LYS A 13 -4.68 3.41 8.97
C LYS A 13 -4.24 1.96 9.09
N TYR A 14 -4.21 1.21 7.98
CA TYR A 14 -3.74 -0.17 8.00
C TYR A 14 -2.27 -0.24 8.45
N VAL A 15 -1.42 0.65 7.94
CA VAL A 15 0.00 0.71 8.32
C VAL A 15 0.17 1.13 9.78
N GLU A 16 -0.59 2.12 10.25
CA GLU A 16 -0.55 2.54 11.65
C GLU A 16 -1.02 1.43 12.61
N LEU A 17 -2.06 0.69 12.25
CA LEU A 17 -2.59 -0.38 13.10
C LEU A 17 -1.70 -1.62 13.08
N GLU A 18 -1.28 -2.07 11.91
CA GLU A 18 -0.63 -3.38 11.74
C GLU A 18 0.89 -3.29 11.85
N LEU A 19 1.51 -2.21 11.32
CA LEU A 19 2.96 -2.06 11.29
C LEU A 19 3.51 -1.23 12.44
N LEU A 20 2.73 -0.27 12.94
CA LEU A 20 3.19 0.58 14.05
C LEU A 20 2.84 0.00 15.41
N ASP A 21 1.75 -0.77 15.60
CA ASP A 21 1.33 -1.45 16.84
C ASP A 21 2.08 -0.98 18.12
N GLY A 22 1.74 0.24 18.59
CA GLY A 22 2.31 0.81 19.82
C GLY A 22 3.66 1.53 19.70
N LYS A 23 4.23 1.69 18.50
CA LYS A 23 5.35 2.61 18.23
C LYS A 23 4.82 4.02 18.10
N ASP A 24 5.24 4.88 19.03
CA ASP A 24 5.00 6.32 18.98
C ASP A 24 5.85 6.93 17.85
N ILE A 25 5.39 6.78 16.61
CA ILE A 25 6.02 7.40 15.45
C ILE A 25 5.31 8.71 15.18
N THR A 26 5.85 9.78 15.73
CA THR A 26 5.32 11.15 15.59
C THR A 26 5.46 11.70 14.16
N ASP A 27 6.35 11.13 13.34
CA ASP A 27 6.68 11.58 11.97
C ASP A 27 6.16 10.63 10.86
N PHE A 28 5.20 9.75 11.18
CA PHE A 28 4.64 8.87 10.18
C PHE A 28 3.79 9.66 9.17
N THR A 29 4.12 9.51 7.89
CA THR A 29 3.47 10.19 6.77
C THR A 29 3.31 9.24 5.58
N THR A 30 2.46 9.61 4.62
CA THR A 30 2.23 8.80 3.41
C THR A 30 3.45 8.66 2.49
N THR A 31 4.48 9.50 2.69
CA THR A 31 5.78 9.47 2.02
C THR A 31 6.88 8.87 2.90
N THR A 32 6.51 8.19 3.99
CA THR A 32 7.48 7.55 4.87
C THR A 32 7.98 6.26 4.24
N PRO A 33 9.32 6.07 4.13
CA PRO A 33 9.90 4.91 3.49
C PRO A 33 9.78 3.68 4.40
N LEU A 34 8.71 2.91 4.19
CA LEU A 34 8.33 1.75 4.99
C LEU A 34 9.39 0.65 4.95
N LEU A 35 10.06 0.48 3.81
CA LEU A 35 11.14 -0.49 3.62
C LEU A 35 12.42 -0.09 4.35
N GLU A 36 12.82 1.19 4.23
CA GLU A 36 14.03 1.72 4.89
C GLU A 36 13.90 1.67 6.41
N TRP A 37 12.69 1.88 6.92
CA TRP A 37 12.38 1.81 8.34
C TRP A 37 12.19 0.37 8.85
N GLY A 38 12.26 -0.61 7.95
CA GLY A 38 12.05 -2.02 8.26
C GLY A 38 10.63 -2.36 8.71
N LEU A 39 9.67 -1.46 8.47
CA LEU A 39 8.25 -1.71 8.69
C LEU A 39 7.81 -2.76 7.67
N LEU A 40 8.08 -2.55 6.38
CA LEU A 40 7.60 -3.43 5.33
C LEU A 40 8.62 -4.55 5.02
N ASN A 41 8.20 -5.80 5.15
CA ASN A 41 8.97 -7.01 4.86
C ASN A 41 8.13 -8.00 4.03
N SER A 42 8.69 -9.10 3.53
CA SER A 42 7.95 -10.06 2.68
C SER A 42 6.62 -10.53 3.26
N ILE A 43 6.54 -10.71 4.58
CA ILE A 43 5.29 -11.10 5.27
C ILE A 43 4.29 -9.94 5.27
N GLU A 44 4.74 -8.74 5.64
CA GLU A 44 3.91 -7.52 5.68
C GLU A 44 3.41 -7.16 4.28
N THR A 45 4.25 -7.29 3.25
CA THR A 45 3.84 -7.10 1.85
C THR A 45 2.73 -8.07 1.45
N ALA A 46 2.85 -9.35 1.86
CA ALA A 46 1.81 -10.34 1.59
C ALA A 46 0.50 -10.02 2.32
N ARG A 47 0.57 -9.57 3.58
CA ARG A 47 -0.60 -9.13 4.36
C ARG A 47 -1.26 -7.90 3.75
N LEU A 48 -0.47 -6.90 3.39
CA LEU A 48 -0.95 -5.69 2.72
C LEU A 48 -1.64 -6.01 1.39
N VAL A 49 -1.09 -6.93 0.58
CA VAL A 49 -1.73 -7.37 -0.67
C VAL A 49 -3.02 -8.14 -0.41
N ALA A 50 -3.09 -8.94 0.67
CA ALA A 50 -4.33 -9.57 1.08
C ALA A 50 -5.38 -8.53 1.50
N TYR A 51 -4.99 -7.55 2.33
CA TYR A 51 -5.84 -6.43 2.72
C TYR A 51 -6.37 -5.67 1.51
N ILE A 52 -5.52 -5.31 0.55
CA ILE A 52 -5.92 -4.59 -0.66
C ILE A 52 -6.97 -5.38 -1.45
N ARG A 53 -6.80 -6.70 -1.53
CA ARG A 53 -7.75 -7.59 -2.20
C ARG A 53 -9.09 -7.65 -1.48
N GLU A 54 -9.08 -7.76 -0.16
CA GLU A 54 -10.30 -7.90 0.64
C GLU A 54 -11.06 -6.58 0.77
N GLU A 55 -10.34 -5.46 0.93
CA GLU A 55 -10.92 -4.13 1.14
C GLU A 55 -11.35 -3.50 -0.18
N PHE A 56 -10.49 -3.51 -1.21
CA PHE A 56 -10.75 -2.84 -2.48
C PHE A 56 -11.18 -3.77 -3.60
N GLY A 57 -11.11 -5.09 -3.41
CA GLY A 57 -11.39 -6.07 -4.47
C GLY A 57 -10.28 -6.16 -5.54
N ILE A 58 -9.09 -5.60 -5.28
CA ILE A 58 -8.02 -5.46 -6.29
C ILE A 58 -6.99 -6.56 -6.14
N ARG A 59 -6.65 -7.22 -7.25
CA ARG A 59 -5.66 -8.30 -7.29
C ARG A 59 -4.29 -7.74 -7.67
N VAL A 60 -3.42 -7.54 -6.69
CA VAL A 60 -2.02 -7.20 -6.95
C VAL A 60 -1.24 -8.45 -7.38
N PRO A 61 -0.62 -8.46 -8.57
CA PRO A 61 0.22 -9.57 -9.01
C PRO A 61 1.61 -9.51 -8.33
N PRO A 62 2.28 -10.66 -8.15
CA PRO A 62 3.60 -10.70 -7.51
C PRO A 62 4.69 -9.96 -8.32
N THR A 63 4.50 -9.76 -9.62
CA THR A 63 5.41 -8.94 -10.45
C THR A 63 5.41 -7.47 -10.05
N GLU A 64 4.29 -6.98 -9.50
CA GLU A 64 4.15 -5.61 -9.01
C GLU A 64 4.54 -5.48 -7.53
N MET A 65 4.76 -6.61 -6.82
CA MET A 65 5.22 -6.68 -5.43
C MET A 65 6.73 -6.40 -5.32
N VAL A 66 7.15 -5.27 -5.88
CA VAL A 66 8.54 -4.81 -5.89
C VAL A 66 8.74 -3.67 -4.91
N SER A 67 9.96 -3.54 -4.40
CA SER A 67 10.36 -2.50 -3.46
C SER A 67 9.97 -1.08 -3.91
N ARG A 68 9.99 -0.82 -5.23
CA ARG A 68 9.60 0.48 -5.80
C ARG A 68 8.13 0.83 -5.60
N ASN A 69 7.22 -0.14 -5.66
CA ASN A 69 5.79 0.12 -5.51
C ASN A 69 5.36 0.09 -4.04
N PHE A 70 6.16 -0.56 -3.19
CA PHE A 70 5.91 -0.74 -1.76
C PHE A 70 6.86 0.08 -0.87
N GLN A 71 7.53 1.09 -1.43
CA GLN A 71 8.41 1.99 -0.68
C GLN A 71 7.64 2.85 0.32
N ASP A 72 6.50 3.42 -0.10
CA ASP A 72 5.68 4.36 0.69
C ASP A 72 4.19 4.15 0.38
N ILE A 73 3.31 4.66 1.23
CA ILE A 73 1.84 4.57 1.04
C ILE A 73 1.40 5.24 -0.26
N GLU A 74 2.01 6.36 -0.63
CA GLU A 74 1.68 7.06 -1.88
C GLU A 74 1.85 6.17 -3.11
N ARG A 75 2.89 5.33 -3.13
CA ARG A 75 3.18 4.41 -4.25
C ARG A 75 2.24 3.23 -4.28
N ILE A 76 1.87 2.73 -3.10
CA ILE A 76 0.88 1.68 -2.97
C ILE A 76 -0.48 2.19 -3.45
N ALA A 77 -0.89 3.40 -3.04
CA ALA A 77 -2.13 4.01 -3.49
C ALA A 77 -2.15 4.25 -5.00
N ASP A 78 -1.03 4.67 -5.58
CA ASP A 78 -0.86 4.84 -7.02
C ASP A 78 -1.04 3.50 -7.75
N LEU A 79 -0.31 2.45 -7.33
CA LEU A 79 -0.43 1.10 -7.87
C LEU A 79 -1.87 0.58 -7.78
N VAL A 80 -2.52 0.73 -6.63
CA VAL A 80 -3.90 0.28 -6.43
C VAL A 80 -4.86 1.07 -7.34
N SER A 81 -4.64 2.37 -7.51
CA SER A 81 -5.43 3.20 -8.43
C SER A 81 -5.23 2.78 -9.89
N GLU A 82 -4.00 2.46 -10.31
CA GLU A 82 -3.69 1.98 -11.65
C GLU A 82 -4.33 0.61 -11.92
N LEU A 83 -4.26 -0.32 -10.96
CA LEU A 83 -4.87 -1.64 -11.07
C LEU A 83 -6.41 -1.61 -11.03
N ARG A 84 -6.99 -0.58 -10.41
CA ARG A 84 -8.44 -0.35 -10.39
C ARG A 84 -8.96 0.16 -11.72
N ALA A 85 -8.17 0.96 -12.43
CA ALA A 85 -8.51 1.34 -13.79
C ALA A 85 -8.59 0.04 -14.63
N PRO A 86 -9.68 -0.21 -15.37
CA PRO A 86 -9.81 -1.42 -16.16
C PRO A 86 -8.62 -1.49 -17.11
N ALA A 87 -7.76 -2.49 -16.89
CA ALA A 87 -6.50 -2.67 -17.57
C ALA A 87 -6.63 -2.39 -19.07
N ALA A 88 -6.12 -1.25 -19.51
CA ALA A 88 -5.76 -1.03 -20.90
C ALA A 88 -4.54 -1.94 -21.14
N LEU A 89 -4.83 -3.17 -21.56
CA LEU A 89 -3.86 -4.11 -22.10
C LEU A 89 -3.51 -3.66 -23.53
N PRO A 90 -2.34 -3.09 -23.85
CA PRO A 90 -1.84 -3.14 -25.21
C PRO A 90 -1.32 -4.55 -25.49
N LYS A 91 -1.72 -5.03 -26.66
CA LYS A 91 -1.45 -6.34 -27.27
C LYS A 91 0.04 -6.62 -27.49
#